data_AF-A0A8T1BIA0-F1
#
_entry.id   AF-A0A8T1BIA0-F1
#
_cell.length_a   1.000
_cell.length_b   1.000
_cell.length_c   1.000
_cell.angle_alpha   90.00
_cell.angle_beta   90.00
_cell.angle_gamma   90.00
#
_symmetry.space_group_name_H-M   'P 1'
#
loop_
_entity.id
_entity.type
_entity.pdbx_description
1 polymer ?
#
loop_
_entity_poly.entity_id
_entity_poly.type
_entity_poly.pdbx_seq_one_letter_code
_entity_poly.pdbx_strand_id
1 'polypeptide(L)' 'MVYENPNSRWASPGLSVKKSADLMDLRQTTDYREQNEKTEVMAAVMPILSLVLENARGMKHFG' A
#
# COMPACT_ATOMS: atom_id res chain seq x y z
N MET A 1 0.58 9.12 16.98
CA MET A 1 -0.57 9.99 17.32
C MET A 1 -1.75 9.48 16.49
N VAL A 2 -2.83 9.03 17.12
CA VAL A 2 -4.05 8.63 16.42
C VAL A 2 -4.92 9.88 16.32
N TYR A 3 -5.32 10.26 15.12
CA TYR A 3 -6.25 11.38 14.96
C TYR A 3 -7.65 10.91 15.36
N GLU A 4 -8.24 11.55 16.37
CA GLU A 4 -9.59 11.22 16.82
C GLU A 4 -10.62 11.77 15.84
N ASN A 5 -11.44 10.88 15.28
CA ASN A 5 -12.60 11.26 14.49
C ASN A 5 -13.86 11.05 15.33
N PRO A 6 -14.55 12.11 15.79
CA PRO A 6 -15.73 11.98 16.64
C PRO A 6 -16.90 11.24 15.97
N ASN A 7 -16.88 11.10 14.64
CA ASN A 7 -17.89 10.39 13.88
C ASN A 7 -17.54 8.91 13.61
N SER A 8 -16.36 8.45 14.05
CA SER A 8 -15.91 7.06 13.87
C SER A 8 -15.58 6.42 15.22
N ARG A 9 -16.07 5.20 15.43
CA ARG A 9 -15.70 4.38 16.60
C ARG A 9 -14.34 3.67 16.44
N TRP A 10 -13.73 3.79 15.27
CA TRP A 10 -12.46 3.16 14.92
C TRP A 10 -11.47 4.22 14.46
N ALA A 11 -10.21 4.06 14.85
CA ALA A 11 -9.13 4.92 14.42
C ALA A 11 -7.82 4.14 14.36
N SER A 12 -6.93 4.55 13.46
CA SER A 12 -5.59 3.97 13.29
C SER A 12 -4.53 5.08 13.36
N PRO A 13 -3.33 4.79 13.91
CA PRO A 13 -2.27 5.78 14.02
C PRO A 13 -1.77 6.28 12.67
N GLY A 14 -1.62 7.60 12.53
CA GLY A 14 -0.86 8.21 11.44
C GLY A 14 0.63 8.20 11.73
N LEU A 15 1.45 7.84 10.74
CA LEU A 15 2.90 7.77 10.80
C LEU A 15 3.50 8.63 9.68
N SER A 16 4.53 9.41 10.00
CA SER A 16 5.32 10.12 8.98
C SER A 16 6.49 9.27 8.54
N VAL A 17 6.66 9.09 7.24
CA VAL A 17 7.71 8.28 6.64
C VAL A 17 8.52 9.13 5.66
N LYS A 18 9.85 9.04 5.73
CA LYS A 18 10.74 9.63 4.73
C LYS A 18 10.75 8.74 3.51
N LYS A 19 10.41 9.28 2.33
CA LYS A 19 10.46 8.51 1.09
C LYS A 19 11.83 8.58 0.42
N SER A 20 12.56 9.67 0.61
CA SER A 20 13.90 9.85 0.07
C SER A 20 14.88 10.34 1.14
N ALA A 21 16.14 10.53 0.73
CA ALA A 21 17.16 11.12 1.58
C ALA A 21 16.87 12.59 1.93
N ASP A 22 15.99 13.24 1.17
CA ASP A 22 15.60 14.63 1.42
C ASP A 22 14.80 14.73 2.72
N LEU A 23 15.28 15.59 3.63
CA LEU A 23 14.72 15.73 4.96
C LEU A 23 13.23 16.13 4.96
N MET A 24 12.81 16.84 3.92
CA MET A 24 11.45 17.37 3.75
C MET A 24 10.53 16.47 2.93
N ASP A 25 11.02 15.38 2.33
CA ASP A 25 10.19 14.41 1.58
C ASP A 25 9.53 13.42 2.55
N LEU A 26 8.73 13.97 3.45
CA LEU A 26 7.90 13.25 4.39
C LEU A 26 6.53 12.97 3.78
N ARG A 27 6.05 11.75 3.95
CA ARG A 27 4.70 11.32 3.57
C ARG A 27 4.00 10.74 4.78
N GLN A 28 2.72 11.04 4.91
CA GLN A 28 1.88 10.40 5.93
C GLN A 28 1.43 9.03 5.42
N THR A 29 1.56 8.01 6.26
CA THR A 29 0.95 6.70 6.11
C THR A 29 0.13 6.39 7.36
N THR A 30 -0.74 5.38 7.32
CA THR A 30 -1.54 4.95 8.46
C THR A 30 -1.24 3.50 8.79
N ASP A 31 -1.10 3.19 10.08
CA ASP A 31 -0.83 1.83 10.56
C ASP A 31 -2.12 1.03 10.64
N TYR A 32 -2.43 0.31 9.56
CA TYR A 32 -3.65 -0.51 9.44
C TYR A 32 -3.49 -1.96 9.90
N ARG A 33 -2.40 -2.35 10.58
CA ARG A 33 -2.15 -3.76 10.94
C ARG A 33 -3.32 -4.40 11.71
N GLU A 34 -3.81 -3.73 12.75
CA GLU A 34 -4.95 -4.21 13.54
C GLU A 34 -6.24 -4.32 12.71
N GLN A 35 -6.48 -3.37 11.80
CA GLN A 35 -7.65 -3.41 10.93
C GLN A 35 -7.54 -4.54 9.90
N ASN A 36 -6.35 -4.76 9.35
CA ASN A 36 -6.09 -5.83 8.39
C ASN A 36 -6.25 -7.22 9.01
N GLU A 37 -5.88 -7.40 10.28
CA GLU A 37 -6.11 -8.65 11.02
C GLU A 37 -7.59 -8.97 11.25
N LYS A 38 -8.45 -7.93 11.32
CA LYS A 38 -9.89 -8.04 11.54
C LYS A 38 -10.71 -8.11 10.25
N THR A 39 -10.09 -7.84 9.10
CA THR A 39 -10.77 -7.77 7.80
C THR A 39 -10.54 -9.06 7.03
N GLU A 40 -11.60 -9.64 6.48
CA GLU A 40 -11.47 -10.81 5.60
C GLU A 40 -10.63 -10.47 4.37
N VAL A 41 -9.62 -11.31 4.10
CA VAL A 41 -8.70 -11.08 3.00
C VAL A 41 -9.38 -11.42 1.68
N MET A 42 -9.65 -10.40 0.86
CA MET A 42 -9.98 -10.58 -0.55
C MET A 42 -8.70 -10.54 -1.39
N ALA A 43 -8.02 -11.68 -1.50
CA ALA A 43 -6.82 -11.80 -2.32
C ALA A 43 -7.18 -12.06 -3.79
N ALA A 44 -6.80 -11.15 -4.68
CA ALA A 44 -6.66 -11.45 -6.11
C ALA A 44 -5.29 -12.11 -6.37
N VAL A 45 -5.23 -13.02 -7.34
CA VAL A 45 -3.95 -13.64 -7.75
C VAL A 45 -3.17 -12.62 -8.59
N MET A 46 -2.12 -12.03 -8.01
CA MET A 46 -1.15 -11.25 -8.79
C MET A 46 -0.14 -12.20 -9.45
N PRO A 47 0.03 -12.16 -10.78
CA PRO A 47 1.04 -12.97 -11.44
C PRO A 47 2.44 -12.51 -11.07
N ILE A 48 3.40 -13.42 -11.09
CA ILE A 48 4.81 -13.09 -10.88
C ILE A 48 5.29 -12.23 -12.05
N LEU A 49 5.97 -11.12 -11.76
CA LEU A 49 6.42 -10.17 -12.77
C LEU A 49 7.25 -10.82 -13.89
N SER A 50 8.10 -11.80 -13.55
CA SER A 50 8.89 -12.55 -14.55
C SER A 50 8.01 -13.28 -15.55
N LEU A 51 6.91 -13.89 -15.10
CA LEU A 51 5.95 -14.60 -15.96
C LEU A 51 5.24 -13.62 -16.91
N VAL A 52 4.88 -12.44 -16.41
CA VAL A 52 4.28 -11.38 -17.23
C VAL A 52 5.27 -10.91 -18.31
N LEU A 53 6.55 -10.73 -17.95
CA LEU A 53 7.59 -10.28 -18.86
C LEU A 53 7.99 -11.34 -19.90
N GLU A 54 7.92 -12.63 -19.55
CA GLU A 54 8.14 -13.73 -20.51
C GLU A 54 7.09 -13.71 -21.63
N ASN A 55 5.82 -13.53 -21.28
CA ASN A 55 4.75 -13.41 -22.27
C ASN A 55 4.90 -12.19 -23.17
N ALA A 56 5.56 -11.13 -22.68
CA ALA A 56 5.82 -9.91 -23.43
C ALA A 56 7.10 -9.96 -24.29
N ARG A 57 7.90 -11.04 -24.20
CA ARG A 57 9.19 -11.15 -24.89
C ARG A 57 9.00 -11.17 -26.41
N GLY A 58 9.64 -10.23 -27.10
CA GLY A 58 9.61 -10.15 -28.56
C GLY A 58 8.40 -9.41 -29.13
N MET A 59 7.49 -8.91 -28.28
CA MET A 59 6.42 -8.02 -28.72
C MET A 59 6.99 -6.66 -29.12
N LYS A 60 6.51 -6.11 -30.25
CA LYS A 60 6.93 -4.79 -30.75
C LYS A 60 6.18 -3.63 -30.10
N HIS A 61 5.02 -3.91 -29.51
CA HIS A 61 4.15 -2.95 -28.88
C HIS A 61 3.55 -3.58 -27.62
N PHE A 62 3.40 -2.80 -26.55
CA PHE A 62 2.64 -3.17 -25.37
C PHE A 62 1.21 -2.63 -25.53
N GLY A 63 0.20 -3.47 -25.27
CA GLY A 63 -1.21 -3.11 -25.31
C GLY A 63 -1.75 -2.76 -23.93
#